data_AF-A0A9E7L762-F1
#
_entry.id   AF-A0A9E7L762-F1
#
_cell.length_a   1.000
_cell.length_b   1.000
_cell.length_c   1.000
_cell.angle_alpha   90.00
_cell.angle_beta   90.00
_cell.angle_gamma   90.00
#
_symmetry.space_group_name_H-M   'P 1'
#
loop_
_entity.id
_entity.type
_entity.pdbx_description
1 polymer ?
#
loop_
_entity_poly.entity_id
_entity_poly.type
_entity_poly.pdbx_seq_one_letter_code
_entity_poly.pdbx_strand_id
1 'polypeptide(L)'
;MREIHAAADSDASVEVPGVGAPLPPSPIQFLPQDVLHNVLGRLPLCEVLACRAVCRTFRDALSSTPFLASLPPLRLLALRHPRAAASPYPSLHALDPSFRRWIRLPLSFLPFPSFSPVTASPSLLYLWVDAAPTSSASAVATFAKNHTKSLAVCNPLTGFHRLLPPLGSAWSRHGTVLAGPDGAVLVVTELAALAYAPGPDRWLKFPLSLPSKPRSPILMADSVFALCDVGTPWRSQWKLFSCRLGDLGGVRGWAPLEQQEWGNVFDIFKRPRLLAGAGGCRLLLIGGLRSSFAVDAPCSTVLILRLDLATMEWDDAGKMPPEMYRCFGGCASGPSVAAAGGNNKVKVFGGDGKVWFSGKRVKGKLAMWEEEEEEEVGKNGGGRWSWVEGIPGYPEAMYRGFVFDAGFTATP
;
A
#
# COMPACT_ATOMS: atom_id res chain seq x y z
N MET A 1 1.47 -102.57 -18.30
CA MET A 1 0.43 -102.96 -19.27
C MET A 1 -0.86 -102.24 -18.85
N ARG A 2 -1.45 -101.42 -19.74
CA ARG A 2 -2.71 -100.65 -19.62
C ARG A 2 -2.72 -99.34 -18.81
N GLU A 3 -2.32 -98.28 -19.48
CA GLU A 3 -3.09 -97.07 -19.86
C GLU A 3 -4.58 -96.97 -19.43
N ILE A 4 -5.01 -95.80 -18.89
CA ILE A 4 -6.04 -94.87 -19.45
C ILE A 4 -6.63 -93.85 -18.43
N HIS A 5 -6.57 -92.57 -18.84
CA HIS A 5 -7.39 -91.35 -18.60
C HIS A 5 -7.75 -90.76 -17.21
N ALA A 6 -7.09 -89.62 -16.94
CA ALA A 6 -7.61 -88.25 -16.77
C ALA A 6 -9.08 -88.01 -16.35
N ALA A 7 -9.24 -87.25 -15.27
CA ALA A 7 -10.29 -86.24 -15.12
C ALA A 7 -9.67 -85.01 -14.41
N ALA A 8 -9.86 -83.84 -15.02
CA ALA A 8 -9.45 -82.55 -14.50
C ALA A 8 -10.37 -82.12 -13.35
N ASP A 9 -9.79 -81.52 -12.32
CA ASP A 9 -10.56 -80.76 -11.33
C ASP A 9 -9.87 -79.41 -11.11
N SER A 10 -10.64 -78.37 -11.40
CA SER A 10 -10.25 -76.97 -11.29
C SER A 10 -10.51 -76.50 -9.86
N ASP A 11 -9.50 -75.96 -9.18
CA ASP A 11 -9.69 -75.31 -7.89
C ASP A 11 -9.38 -73.81 -7.96
N ALA A 12 -10.49 -73.07 -8.02
CA ALA A 12 -10.78 -71.73 -7.54
C ALA A 12 -9.62 -70.74 -7.29
N SER A 13 -9.49 -69.76 -8.19
CA SER A 13 -8.99 -68.43 -7.84
C SER A 13 -10.09 -67.71 -7.06
N VAL A 14 -9.84 -67.38 -5.79
CA VAL A 14 -10.72 -66.54 -4.99
C VAL A 14 -10.67 -65.11 -5.55
N GLU A 15 -11.65 -64.74 -6.37
CA GLU A 15 -11.91 -63.34 -6.69
C GLU A 15 -12.38 -62.62 -5.43
N VAL A 16 -11.63 -61.58 -5.03
CA VAL A 16 -12.04 -60.62 -4.01
C VAL A 16 -12.94 -59.59 -4.70
N PRO A 17 -14.27 -59.57 -4.46
CA PRO A 17 -15.14 -58.58 -5.07
C PRO A 17 -15.10 -57.33 -4.19
N GLY A 18 -14.25 -56.38 -4.57
CA GLY A 18 -14.07 -55.16 -3.78
C GLY A 18 -13.25 -54.08 -4.44
N VAL A 19 -13.15 -54.07 -5.77
CA VAL A 19 -12.67 -52.86 -6.47
C VAL A 19 -13.87 -51.93 -6.56
N GLY A 20 -13.96 -51.00 -5.61
CA GLY A 20 -15.02 -50.01 -5.53
C GLY A 20 -15.23 -49.33 -6.88
N ALA A 21 -16.48 -49.32 -7.34
CA ALA A 21 -16.87 -48.60 -8.54
C ALA A 21 -16.36 -47.14 -8.46
N PRO A 22 -15.80 -46.58 -9.55
CA PRO A 22 -15.33 -45.20 -9.54
C PRO A 22 -16.50 -44.29 -9.15
N LEU A 23 -16.30 -43.50 -8.10
CA LEU A 23 -17.25 -42.46 -7.68
C LEU A 23 -17.63 -41.63 -8.91
N PRO A 24 -18.93 -41.37 -9.14
CA PRO A 24 -19.36 -40.58 -10.28
C PRO A 24 -18.67 -39.20 -10.22
N PRO A 25 -18.20 -38.68 -11.37
CA PRO A 25 -17.59 -37.37 -11.43
C PRO A 25 -18.56 -36.32 -10.86
N SER A 26 -18.03 -35.42 -10.05
CA SER A 26 -18.83 -34.35 -9.45
C SER A 26 -19.54 -33.54 -10.55
N PRO A 27 -20.82 -33.18 -10.39
CA PRO A 27 -21.59 -32.42 -11.38
C PRO A 27 -20.88 -31.17 -11.91
N ILE A 28 -20.02 -30.58 -11.08
CA ILE A 28 -19.25 -29.38 -11.40
C ILE A 28 -18.23 -29.58 -12.52
N GLN A 29 -17.82 -30.82 -12.79
CA GLN A 29 -16.89 -31.17 -13.87
C GLN A 29 -17.54 -31.16 -15.25
N PHE A 30 -18.88 -31.16 -15.31
CA PHE A 30 -19.64 -31.08 -16.56
C PHE A 30 -20.01 -29.66 -16.96
N LEU A 31 -19.72 -28.66 -16.11
CA LEU A 31 -20.00 -27.26 -16.44
C LEU A 31 -19.05 -26.78 -17.55
N PRO A 32 -19.58 -26.10 -18.58
CA PRO A 32 -18.77 -25.36 -19.53
C PRO A 32 -17.86 -24.33 -18.83
N GLN A 33 -16.70 -24.06 -19.42
CA GLN A 33 -15.67 -23.21 -18.82
C GLN A 33 -16.16 -21.76 -18.61
N ASP A 34 -16.96 -21.24 -19.53
CA ASP A 34 -17.58 -19.91 -19.46
C ASP A 34 -18.57 -19.80 -18.30
N VAL A 35 -19.37 -20.85 -18.04
CA VAL A 35 -20.28 -20.90 -16.89
C VAL A 35 -19.48 -20.92 -15.59
N LEU A 36 -18.39 -21.70 -15.55
CA LEU A 36 -17.51 -21.76 -14.40
C LEU A 36 -16.84 -20.40 -14.12
N HIS A 37 -16.38 -19.71 -15.16
CA HIS A 37 -15.84 -18.34 -15.06
C HIS A 37 -16.90 -17.33 -14.61
N ASN A 38 -18.14 -17.42 -15.08
CA ASN A 38 -19.21 -16.52 -14.66
C ASN A 38 -19.55 -16.69 -13.17
N VAL A 39 -19.63 -17.92 -12.69
CA VAL A 39 -19.93 -18.21 -11.28
C VAL A 39 -18.77 -17.78 -10.39
N LEU A 40 -17.54 -18.22 -10.70
CA LEU A 40 -16.38 -17.96 -9.86
C LEU A 40 -15.85 -16.53 -10.01
N GLY A 41 -16.13 -15.86 -11.12
CA GLY A 41 -15.80 -14.46 -11.34
C GLY A 41 -16.54 -13.48 -10.43
N ARG A 42 -17.60 -13.94 -9.75
CA ARG A 42 -18.33 -13.14 -8.74
C ARG A 42 -17.70 -13.21 -7.35
N LEU A 43 -16.73 -14.11 -7.15
CA LEU A 43 -16.04 -14.25 -5.88
C LEU A 43 -14.90 -13.23 -5.79
N PRO A 44 -14.57 -12.74 -4.57
CA PRO A 44 -13.36 -11.98 -4.33
C PRO A 44 -12.12 -12.74 -4.81
N LEU A 45 -11.11 -12.03 -5.32
CA LEU A 45 -9.91 -12.64 -5.87
C LEU A 45 -9.23 -13.63 -4.90
N CYS A 46 -9.21 -13.35 -3.60
CA CYS A 46 -8.68 -14.29 -2.60
C CYS A 46 -9.38 -15.65 -2.61
N GLU A 47 -10.70 -15.66 -2.77
CA GLU A 47 -11.50 -16.89 -2.81
C GLU A 47 -11.29 -17.63 -4.12
N VAL A 48 -11.23 -16.91 -5.24
CA VAL A 48 -10.88 -17.48 -6.54
C VAL A 48 -9.51 -18.17 -6.51
N LEU A 49 -8.51 -17.53 -5.90
CA LEU A 49 -7.18 -18.11 -5.75
C LEU A 49 -7.19 -19.35 -4.84
N ALA A 50 -8.00 -19.36 -3.78
CA ALA A 50 -8.18 -20.53 -2.92
C ALA A 50 -8.86 -21.70 -3.66
N CYS A 51 -9.83 -21.41 -4.53
CA CYS A 51 -10.55 -22.42 -5.32
C CYS A 51 -9.63 -23.22 -6.26
N ARG A 52 -8.48 -22.68 -6.68
CA ARG A 52 -7.49 -23.40 -7.52
C ARG A 52 -6.93 -24.67 -6.87
N ALA A 53 -6.98 -24.76 -5.55
CA ALA A 53 -6.49 -25.92 -4.81
C ALA A 53 -7.50 -27.08 -4.77
N VAL A 54 -8.77 -26.82 -5.11
CA VAL A 54 -9.87 -27.79 -4.94
C VAL A 54 -9.77 -28.96 -5.92
N CYS A 55 -9.60 -28.69 -7.21
CA CYS A 55 -9.44 -29.74 -8.24
C CYS A 55 -8.66 -29.23 -9.46
N ARG A 56 -8.26 -30.14 -10.36
CA ARG A 56 -7.52 -29.80 -11.59
C ARG A 56 -8.36 -28.90 -12.51
N THR A 57 -9.63 -29.21 -12.71
CA THR A 57 -10.56 -28.39 -13.51
C THR A 57 -10.60 -26.94 -13.03
N PHE A 58 -10.69 -26.72 -11.72
CA PHE A 58 -10.69 -25.38 -11.13
C PHE A 58 -9.34 -24.70 -11.29
N ARG A 59 -8.24 -25.44 -11.09
CA ARG A 59 -6.91 -24.91 -11.33
C ARG A 59 -6.76 -24.42 -12.76
N ASP A 60 -7.11 -25.24 -13.74
CA ASP A 60 -6.92 -24.94 -15.16
C ASP A 60 -7.82 -23.77 -15.59
N ALA A 61 -9.08 -23.78 -15.17
CA ALA A 61 -10.02 -22.70 -15.47
C ALA A 61 -9.62 -21.37 -14.82
N LEU A 62 -9.20 -21.38 -13.55
CA LEU A 62 -8.92 -20.17 -12.77
C LEU A 62 -7.46 -19.72 -12.84
N SER A 63 -6.64 -20.34 -13.67
CA SER A 63 -5.24 -19.93 -13.89
C SER A 63 -5.03 -19.16 -15.20
N SER A 64 -6.07 -19.00 -16.03
CA SER A 64 -5.92 -18.24 -17.27
C SER A 64 -5.73 -16.74 -16.98
N THR A 65 -4.71 -16.13 -17.59
CA THR A 65 -4.40 -14.70 -17.41
C THR A 65 -5.58 -13.78 -17.75
N PRO A 66 -6.33 -13.98 -18.86
CA PRO A 66 -7.46 -13.11 -19.18
C PRO A 66 -8.57 -13.13 -18.13
N PHE A 67 -8.87 -14.31 -17.57
CA PHE A 67 -9.85 -14.43 -16.49
C PHE A 67 -9.36 -13.75 -15.22
N LEU A 68 -8.09 -13.92 -14.86
CA LEU A 68 -7.56 -13.28 -13.66
C LEU A 68 -7.48 -11.77 -13.75
N ALA A 69 -7.17 -11.26 -14.94
CA ALA A 69 -7.15 -9.84 -15.22
C ALA A 69 -8.56 -9.23 -15.22
N SER A 70 -9.62 -10.03 -15.43
CA SER A 70 -11.01 -9.55 -15.36
C SER A 70 -11.56 -9.51 -13.93
N LEU A 71 -10.89 -10.13 -12.96
CA LEU A 71 -11.31 -10.09 -11.56
C LEU A 71 -11.00 -8.72 -10.94
N PRO A 72 -11.86 -8.24 -10.02
CA PRO A 72 -11.58 -7.01 -9.30
C PRO A 72 -10.33 -7.19 -8.43
N PRO A 73 -9.43 -6.18 -8.38
CA PRO A 73 -8.24 -6.26 -7.54
C PRO A 73 -8.61 -6.26 -6.05
N LEU A 74 -7.74 -6.86 -5.24
CA LEU A 74 -7.82 -6.81 -3.79
C LEU A 74 -7.27 -5.47 -3.32
N ARG A 75 -8.15 -4.60 -2.82
CA ARG A 75 -7.74 -3.34 -2.20
C ARG A 75 -7.22 -3.59 -0.79
N LEU A 76 -5.91 -3.49 -0.62
CA LEU A 76 -5.23 -3.83 0.63
C LEU A 76 -4.53 -2.62 1.24
N LEU A 77 -4.38 -2.61 2.56
CA LEU A 77 -3.42 -1.75 3.24
C LEU A 77 -2.10 -2.51 3.44
N ALA A 78 -1.10 -2.22 2.60
CA ALA A 78 0.24 -2.79 2.72
C ALA A 78 1.05 -2.10 3.81
N LEU A 79 1.64 -2.87 4.74
CA LEU A 79 2.48 -2.33 5.80
C LEU A 79 3.97 -2.40 5.48
N ARG A 80 4.64 -1.26 5.67
CA ARG A 80 6.10 -1.15 5.65
C ARG A 80 6.64 -1.53 7.01
N HIS A 81 7.27 -2.70 7.09
CA HIS A 81 7.85 -3.16 8.34
C HIS A 81 9.10 -2.32 8.72
N PRO A 82 9.17 -1.74 9.93
CA PRO A 82 10.26 -0.83 10.30
C PRO A 82 11.62 -1.51 10.53
N ARG A 83 11.61 -2.83 10.72
CA ARG A 83 12.82 -3.66 10.75
C ARG A 83 12.65 -4.79 9.74
N ALA A 84 13.22 -4.68 8.55
CA ALA A 84 13.34 -5.85 7.68
C ALA A 84 14.37 -6.78 8.33
N ALA A 85 13.94 -7.57 9.32
CA ALA A 85 14.75 -8.71 9.74
C ALA A 85 14.86 -9.62 8.52
N ALA A 86 16.04 -10.18 8.29
CA ALA A 86 16.25 -11.19 7.27
C ALA A 86 15.42 -12.43 7.65
N SER A 87 14.15 -12.42 7.23
CA SER A 87 13.26 -13.57 7.35
C SER A 87 13.62 -14.54 6.23
N PRO A 88 13.76 -15.85 6.51
CA PRO A 88 13.97 -16.85 5.46
C PRO A 88 12.79 -16.90 4.48
N TYR A 89 11.61 -16.42 4.90
CA TYR A 89 10.41 -16.28 4.08
C TYR A 89 9.98 -14.83 4.05
N PRO A 90 10.54 -14.03 3.12
CA PRO A 90 10.30 -12.61 3.12
C PRO A 90 8.90 -12.35 2.53
N SER A 91 8.11 -11.53 3.24
CA SER A 91 6.69 -11.31 2.91
C SER A 91 6.25 -9.89 3.26
N LEU A 92 5.31 -9.35 2.49
CA LEU A 92 4.61 -8.11 2.81
C LEU A 92 3.33 -8.43 3.61
N HIS A 93 3.19 -7.83 4.78
CA HIS A 93 1.95 -7.88 5.54
C HIS A 93 0.96 -6.86 4.98
N ALA A 94 -0.27 -7.28 4.74
CA ALA A 94 -1.32 -6.40 4.28
C ALA A 94 -2.65 -6.69 4.99
N LEU A 95 -3.43 -5.65 5.28
CA LEU A 95 -4.79 -5.80 5.78
C LEU A 95 -5.74 -5.80 4.60
N ASP A 96 -6.62 -6.79 4.56
CA ASP A 96 -7.81 -6.85 3.73
C ASP A 96 -8.95 -6.16 4.48
N PRO A 97 -9.35 -4.92 4.11
CA PRO A 97 -10.34 -4.16 4.85
C PRO A 97 -11.74 -4.77 4.79
N SER A 98 -12.09 -5.44 3.69
CA SER A 98 -13.39 -6.06 3.47
C SER A 98 -13.64 -7.19 4.48
N PHE A 99 -12.61 -8.00 4.75
CA PHE A 99 -12.69 -9.10 5.70
C PHE A 99 -12.03 -8.80 7.04
N ARG A 100 -11.50 -7.58 7.23
CA ARG A 100 -10.73 -7.13 8.40
C ARG A 100 -9.65 -8.12 8.85
N ARG A 101 -8.99 -8.76 7.89
CA ARG A 101 -8.01 -9.82 8.15
C ARG A 101 -6.63 -9.44 7.64
N TRP A 102 -5.61 -9.88 8.36
CA TRP A 102 -4.22 -9.73 7.93
C TRP A 102 -3.85 -10.89 7.02
N ILE A 103 -3.30 -10.56 5.85
CA ILE A 103 -2.76 -11.50 4.88
C ILE A 103 -1.26 -11.27 4.69
N ARG A 104 -0.58 -12.29 4.16
CA ARG A 104 0.85 -12.27 3.83
C ARG A 104 1.02 -12.45 2.33
N LEU A 105 1.57 -11.45 1.67
CA LEU A 105 1.96 -11.55 0.26
C LEU A 105 3.41 -12.04 0.20
N PRO A 106 3.69 -13.20 -0.42
CA PRO A 106 5.04 -13.74 -0.51
C PRO A 106 5.90 -12.87 -1.43
N LEU A 107 7.15 -12.65 -1.03
CA LEU A 107 8.16 -11.91 -1.80
C LEU A 107 9.44 -12.74 -1.99
N SER A 108 9.36 -14.05 -1.78
CA SER A 108 10.49 -14.99 -1.89
C SER A 108 10.98 -15.20 -3.32
N PHE A 109 10.20 -14.81 -4.32
CA PHE A 109 10.60 -14.85 -5.73
C PHE A 109 11.61 -13.75 -6.10
N LEU A 110 11.78 -12.74 -5.23
CA LEU A 110 12.72 -11.65 -5.46
C LEU A 110 14.15 -12.13 -5.16
N PRO A 111 15.09 -12.02 -6.12
CA PRO A 111 16.47 -12.49 -5.95
C PRO A 111 17.35 -11.47 -5.20
N PHE A 112 16.78 -10.73 -4.24
CA PHE A 112 17.48 -9.65 -3.54
C PHE A 112 17.67 -9.97 -2.05
N PRO A 113 18.87 -9.75 -1.49
CA PRO A 113 19.16 -10.04 -0.09
C PRO A 113 18.38 -9.14 0.88
N SER A 114 18.04 -7.93 0.43
CA SER A 114 17.20 -7.03 1.20
C SER A 114 16.34 -6.17 0.28
N PHE A 115 15.12 -5.89 0.74
CA PHE A 115 14.21 -5.00 0.07
C PHE A 115 13.34 -4.23 1.06
N SER A 116 12.81 -3.09 0.61
CA SER A 116 11.94 -2.23 1.40
C SER A 116 10.80 -1.72 0.51
N PRO A 117 9.57 -2.25 0.67
CA PRO A 117 8.40 -1.76 -0.07
C PRO A 117 8.24 -0.26 0.16
N VAL A 118 7.92 0.51 -0.87
CA VAL A 118 7.84 1.97 -0.81
C VAL A 118 6.45 2.54 -1.09
N THR A 119 5.84 2.06 -2.16
CA THR A 119 4.55 2.50 -2.70
C THR A 119 4.02 1.42 -3.65
N ALA A 120 2.82 1.62 -4.18
CA ALA A 120 2.20 0.75 -5.18
C ALA A 120 1.39 1.55 -6.20
N SER A 121 1.18 0.94 -7.36
CA SER A 121 0.14 1.29 -8.35
C SER A 121 -0.72 0.03 -8.58
N PRO A 122 -1.81 0.08 -9.38
CA PRO A 122 -2.63 -1.09 -9.63
C PRO A 122 -1.79 -2.29 -10.06
N SER A 123 -1.92 -3.40 -9.34
CA SER A 123 -1.19 -4.67 -9.52
C SER A 123 0.34 -4.63 -9.32
N LEU A 124 0.97 -3.46 -9.17
CA LEU A 124 2.43 -3.33 -9.08
C LEU A 124 2.89 -2.77 -7.73
N LEU A 125 3.88 -3.44 -7.15
CA LEU A 125 4.55 -3.06 -5.91
C LEU A 125 5.97 -2.54 -6.23
N TYR A 126 6.34 -1.42 -5.62
CA TYR A 126 7.65 -0.81 -5.78
C TYR A 126 8.47 -0.99 -4.52
N LEU A 127 9.73 -1.40 -4.66
CA LEU A 127 10.63 -1.67 -3.56
C LEU A 127 12.01 -1.08 -3.80
N TRP A 128 12.60 -0.49 -2.76
CA TRP A 128 14.05 -0.28 -2.76
C TRP A 128 14.73 -1.62 -2.50
N VAL A 129 15.65 -2.03 -3.38
CA VAL A 129 16.39 -3.29 -3.28
C VAL A 129 17.89 -3.04 -3.24
N ASP A 130 18.62 -3.92 -2.54
CA ASP A 130 20.07 -4.00 -2.71
C ASP A 130 20.37 -4.93 -3.89
N ALA A 131 20.88 -4.35 -4.98
CA ALA A 131 21.13 -5.08 -6.23
C ALA A 131 22.55 -5.65 -6.31
N ALA A 132 23.39 -5.46 -5.28
CA ALA A 132 24.76 -5.99 -5.29
C ALA A 132 24.75 -7.53 -5.19
N PRO A 133 25.48 -8.25 -6.06
CA PRO A 133 25.59 -9.70 -5.97
C PRO A 133 26.31 -10.10 -4.68
N THR A 134 25.85 -11.17 -4.04
CA THR A 134 26.51 -11.80 -2.89
C THR A 134 27.75 -12.57 -3.34
N SER A 135 28.78 -11.90 -3.85
CA SER A 135 30.06 -12.53 -4.17
C SER A 135 31.00 -12.49 -2.97
N SER A 136 31.17 -13.68 -2.37
CA SER A 136 32.28 -14.16 -1.53
C SER A 136 32.55 -13.43 -0.20
N ALA A 137 32.56 -14.24 0.86
CA ALA A 137 33.21 -13.95 2.13
C ALA A 137 34.68 -13.56 1.89
N SER A 138 34.97 -12.26 1.89
CA SER A 138 36.31 -11.73 2.09
C SER A 138 36.23 -10.62 3.12
N ALA A 139 36.90 -10.86 4.24
CA ALA A 139 37.02 -9.98 5.36
C ALA A 139 37.86 -8.76 5.00
N VAL A 140 37.20 -7.69 4.54
CA VAL A 140 37.67 -6.30 4.77
C VAL A 140 36.43 -5.46 5.12
N ALA A 141 35.91 -5.73 6.31
CA ALA A 141 34.84 -4.95 6.92
C ALA A 141 35.40 -3.63 7.47
N THR A 142 35.77 -2.71 6.60
CA THR A 142 35.99 -1.31 6.96
C THR A 142 35.89 -0.43 5.71
N PHE A 143 34.82 0.38 5.65
CA PHE A 143 34.61 1.57 4.79
C PHE A 143 33.73 1.54 3.53
N ALA A 144 33.15 0.42 3.07
CA ALA A 144 32.20 0.45 1.94
C ALA A 144 30.72 0.67 2.36
N LYS A 145 30.40 1.83 2.96
CA LYS A 145 29.04 2.22 3.42
C LYS A 145 28.10 2.75 2.31
N ASN A 146 28.33 2.38 1.05
CA ASN A 146 27.57 2.89 -0.10
C ASN A 146 26.94 1.75 -0.92
N HIS A 147 26.05 0.97 -0.29
CA HIS A 147 25.13 0.11 -1.04
C HIS A 147 24.24 1.00 -1.92
N THR A 148 24.43 0.94 -3.24
CA THR A 148 23.59 1.64 -4.21
C THR A 148 22.27 0.89 -4.31
N LYS A 149 21.26 1.36 -3.58
CA LYS A 149 19.91 0.80 -3.69
C LYS A 149 19.30 1.19 -5.04
N SER A 150 18.74 0.20 -5.73
CA SER A 150 17.96 0.39 -6.95
C SER A 150 16.48 0.23 -6.64
N LEU A 151 15.61 0.74 -7.53
CA LEU A 151 14.18 0.51 -7.43
C LEU A 151 13.81 -0.73 -8.26
N ALA A 152 13.06 -1.65 -7.65
CA ALA A 152 12.46 -2.78 -8.34
C ALA A 152 10.95 -2.63 -8.34
N VAL A 153 10.32 -3.10 -9.42
CA VAL A 153 8.88 -3.20 -9.58
C VAL A 153 8.54 -4.68 -9.65
N CYS A 154 7.52 -5.12 -8.93
CA CYS A 154 7.08 -6.51 -8.98
C CYS A 154 5.56 -6.63 -8.87
N ASN A 155 5.01 -7.73 -9.39
CA ASN A 155 3.65 -8.15 -9.07
C ASN A 155 3.74 -9.39 -8.16
N PRO A 156 3.42 -9.26 -6.85
CA PRO A 156 3.50 -10.37 -5.90
C PRO A 156 2.57 -11.55 -6.21
N LEU A 157 1.51 -11.34 -6.99
CA LEU A 157 0.56 -12.40 -7.35
C LEU A 157 1.01 -13.23 -8.55
N THR A 158 1.79 -12.64 -9.46
CA THR A 158 2.37 -13.34 -10.62
C THR A 158 3.80 -13.81 -10.37
N GLY A 159 4.50 -13.23 -9.41
CA GLY A 159 5.90 -13.53 -9.12
C GLY A 159 6.89 -12.91 -10.13
N PHE A 160 6.42 -12.06 -11.05
CA PHE A 160 7.29 -11.33 -11.96
C PHE A 160 7.86 -10.08 -11.30
N HIS A 161 9.09 -9.72 -11.68
CA HIS A 161 9.75 -8.50 -11.26
C HIS A 161 10.62 -7.93 -12.37
N ARG A 162 10.87 -6.62 -12.29
CA ARG A 162 11.79 -5.87 -13.13
C ARG A 162 12.62 -4.93 -12.26
N LEU A 163 13.92 -4.87 -12.52
CA LEU A 163 14.80 -3.87 -11.92
C LEU A 163 14.79 -2.61 -12.80
N LEU A 164 14.59 -1.45 -12.19
CA LEU A 164 14.67 -0.18 -12.92
C LEU A 164 16.12 0.29 -13.06
N PRO A 165 16.42 1.20 -14.01
CA PRO A 165 17.76 1.75 -14.17
C PRO A 165 18.29 2.31 -12.85
N PRO A 166 19.59 2.17 -12.57
CA PRO A 166 20.17 2.53 -11.28
C PRO A 166 20.01 4.01 -10.99
N LEU A 167 19.76 4.30 -9.71
CA LEU A 167 19.65 5.66 -9.19
C LEU A 167 20.85 5.97 -8.29
N GLY A 168 21.31 7.22 -8.32
CA GLY A 168 22.35 7.68 -7.39
C GLY A 168 21.91 7.53 -5.92
N SER A 169 22.86 7.31 -5.01
CA SER A 169 22.59 7.03 -3.59
C SER A 169 21.78 8.11 -2.86
N ALA A 170 21.83 9.36 -3.31
CA ALA A 170 21.03 10.45 -2.76
C ALA A 170 19.52 10.22 -2.95
N TRP A 171 19.12 9.65 -4.10
CA TRP A 171 17.72 9.43 -4.44
C TRP A 171 17.08 8.34 -3.58
N SER A 172 17.79 7.24 -3.33
CA SER A 172 17.27 6.16 -2.50
C SER A 172 17.17 6.52 -1.00
N ARG A 173 17.99 7.48 -0.54
CA ARG A 173 17.98 7.96 0.85
C ARG A 173 16.97 9.07 1.11
N HIS A 174 16.78 9.97 0.15
CA HIS A 174 16.03 11.21 0.36
C HIS A 174 14.80 11.36 -0.54
N GLY A 175 14.68 10.54 -1.58
CA GLY A 175 13.58 10.57 -2.53
C GLY A 175 12.29 9.96 -1.98
N THR A 176 11.18 10.64 -2.23
CA THR A 176 9.83 10.08 -2.09
C THR A 176 9.43 9.47 -3.42
N VAL A 177 9.07 8.20 -3.41
CA VAL A 177 8.68 7.46 -4.62
C VAL A 177 7.16 7.53 -4.77
N LEU A 178 6.70 8.01 -5.92
CA LEU A 178 5.30 8.00 -6.35
C LEU A 178 5.19 7.03 -7.52
N ALA A 179 4.20 6.15 -7.46
CA ALA A 179 3.93 5.20 -8.52
C ALA A 179 2.92 5.81 -9.48
N GLY A 180 3.24 5.81 -10.75
CA GLY A 180 2.34 6.19 -11.83
C GLY A 180 1.66 4.98 -12.46
N PRO A 181 0.78 5.22 -13.45
CA PRO A 181 0.16 4.16 -14.23
C PRO A 181 1.23 3.34 -14.99
N ASP A 182 0.89 2.10 -15.32
CA ASP A 182 1.65 1.21 -16.21
C ASP A 182 3.13 1.03 -15.85
N GLY A 183 3.49 1.09 -14.56
CA GLY A 183 4.89 0.94 -14.14
C GLY A 183 5.71 2.23 -14.16
N ALA A 184 5.12 3.37 -14.52
CA ALA A 184 5.77 4.67 -14.43
C ALA A 184 6.12 5.02 -12.97
N VAL A 185 7.18 5.82 -12.78
CA VAL A 185 7.65 6.21 -11.45
C VAL A 185 8.09 7.66 -11.44
N LEU A 186 7.73 8.38 -10.38
CA LEU A 186 8.32 9.67 -10.04
C LEU A 186 9.06 9.58 -8.71
N VAL A 187 10.33 9.97 -8.67
CA VAL A 187 11.11 10.10 -7.44
C VAL A 187 11.33 11.58 -7.15
N VAL A 188 10.69 12.09 -6.11
CA VAL A 188 10.68 13.51 -5.76
C VAL A 188 11.60 13.76 -4.57
N THR A 189 12.53 14.71 -4.71
CA THR A 189 13.40 15.19 -3.63
C THR A 189 13.05 16.64 -3.26
N GLU A 190 13.95 17.33 -2.58
CA GLU A 190 13.81 18.77 -2.32
C GLU A 190 14.10 19.63 -3.55
N LEU A 191 15.05 19.21 -4.39
CA LEU A 191 15.57 20.05 -5.47
C LEU A 191 15.09 19.61 -6.86
N ALA A 192 14.80 18.33 -7.03
CA ALA A 192 14.50 17.75 -8.33
C ALA A 192 13.55 16.55 -8.24
N ALA A 193 12.90 16.27 -9.36
CA ALA A 193 12.16 15.05 -9.61
C ALA A 193 12.86 14.21 -10.69
N LEU A 194 12.85 12.90 -10.53
CA LEU A 194 13.19 11.95 -11.59
C LEU A 194 11.92 11.24 -12.05
N ALA A 195 11.63 11.30 -13.35
CA ALA A 195 10.55 10.53 -13.95
C ALA A 195 11.11 9.35 -14.73
N TYR A 196 10.44 8.21 -14.62
CA TYR A 196 10.69 7.01 -15.39
C TYR A 196 9.40 6.57 -16.06
N ALA A 197 9.51 6.20 -17.33
CA ALA A 197 8.47 5.50 -18.09
C ALA A 197 9.07 4.19 -18.63
N PRO A 198 8.32 3.07 -18.61
CA PRO A 198 8.85 1.75 -18.99
C PRO A 198 9.37 1.64 -20.43
N GLY A 199 8.87 2.48 -21.35
CA GLY A 199 9.24 2.45 -22.77
C GLY A 199 10.66 2.98 -23.03
N PRO A 200 10.97 4.24 -22.68
CA PRO A 200 12.31 4.82 -22.88
C PRO A 200 13.42 4.22 -22.01
N ASP A 201 13.05 3.45 -20.99
CA ASP A 201 13.88 2.78 -19.98
C ASP A 201 15.03 3.66 -19.42
N ARG A 202 14.73 4.94 -19.20
CA ARG A 202 15.69 5.92 -18.69
C ARG A 202 15.02 6.89 -17.72
N TRP A 203 15.82 7.47 -16.84
CA TRP A 203 15.38 8.55 -15.95
C TRP A 203 15.50 9.90 -16.64
N LEU A 204 14.42 10.68 -16.60
CA LEU A 204 14.42 12.09 -16.94
C LEU A 204 14.47 12.92 -15.67
N LYS A 205 15.29 13.96 -15.64
CA LYS A 205 15.49 14.81 -14.45
C LYS A 205 14.89 16.19 -14.68
N PHE A 206 14.06 16.62 -13.73
CA PHE A 206 13.41 17.91 -13.75
C PHE A 206 13.73 18.69 -12.47
N PRO A 207 14.03 20.00 -12.55
CA PRO A 207 14.06 20.85 -11.36
C PRO A 207 12.64 20.99 -10.79
N LEU A 208 12.51 21.05 -9.46
CA LEU A 208 11.20 21.28 -8.83
C LEU A 208 10.83 22.76 -8.75
N SER A 209 11.82 23.64 -8.56
CA SER A 209 11.60 25.09 -8.40
C SER A 209 10.52 25.46 -7.37
N LEU A 210 10.28 24.57 -6.39
CA LEU A 210 9.35 24.80 -5.28
C LEU A 210 10.01 25.68 -4.22
N PRO A 211 9.22 26.46 -3.46
CA PRO A 211 9.75 27.38 -2.44
C PRO A 211 10.39 26.65 -1.25
N SER A 212 10.02 25.39 -1.01
CA SER A 212 10.65 24.54 0.00
C SER A 212 10.44 23.07 -0.33
N LYS A 213 11.06 22.19 0.48
CA LYS A 213 10.96 20.74 0.32
C LYS A 213 9.49 20.28 0.30
N PRO A 214 9.02 19.61 -0.77
CA PRO A 214 7.66 19.12 -0.84
C PRO A 214 7.41 18.07 0.23
N ARG A 215 6.30 18.24 0.94
CA ARG A 215 5.86 17.36 2.01
C ARG A 215 4.69 16.53 1.53
N SER A 216 4.79 15.22 1.78
CA SER A 216 3.78 14.22 1.40
C SER A 216 3.29 14.42 -0.04
N PRO A 217 4.20 14.43 -1.03
CA PRO A 217 3.76 14.50 -2.41
C PRO A 217 2.90 13.26 -2.72
N ILE A 218 1.85 13.46 -3.52
CA ILE A 218 0.96 12.41 -4.00
C ILE A 218 0.83 12.55 -5.52
N LEU A 219 0.70 11.42 -6.20
CA LEU A 219 0.39 11.38 -7.62
C LEU A 219 -1.05 10.88 -7.75
N MET A 220 -1.90 11.66 -8.41
CA MET A 220 -3.29 11.36 -8.66
C MET A 220 -3.63 11.73 -10.09
N ALA A 221 -4.23 10.80 -10.84
CA ALA A 221 -4.40 10.92 -12.28
C ALA A 221 -3.08 11.29 -12.99
N ASP A 222 -3.02 12.45 -13.63
CA ASP A 222 -1.86 12.96 -14.36
C ASP A 222 -1.10 14.06 -13.60
N SER A 223 -1.44 14.29 -12.33
CA SER A 223 -1.02 15.46 -11.58
C SER A 223 -0.39 15.10 -10.23
N VAL A 224 0.69 15.78 -9.90
CA VAL A 224 1.39 15.66 -8.61
C VAL A 224 0.96 16.81 -7.72
N PHE A 225 0.56 16.50 -6.50
CA PHE A 225 0.19 17.49 -5.48
C PHE A 225 1.16 17.39 -4.31
N ALA A 226 1.56 18.53 -3.74
CA ALA A 226 2.45 18.57 -2.59
C ALA A 226 2.18 19.78 -1.69
N LEU A 227 2.49 19.63 -0.40
CA LEU A 227 2.49 20.75 0.54
C LEU A 227 3.89 21.33 0.66
N CYS A 228 4.02 22.65 0.56
CA CYS A 228 5.27 23.36 0.81
C CYS A 228 5.10 24.32 1.99
N ASP A 229 6.08 24.36 2.89
CA ASP A 229 6.15 25.36 3.95
C ASP A 229 6.79 26.62 3.36
N VAL A 230 6.00 27.65 3.12
CA VAL A 230 6.45 28.97 2.63
C VAL A 230 6.64 29.96 3.78
N GLY A 231 6.53 29.48 5.01
CA GLY A 231 6.66 30.30 6.20
C GLY A 231 8.10 30.66 6.52
N THR A 232 8.27 31.21 7.72
CA THR A 232 9.60 31.53 8.28
C THR A 232 10.03 30.43 9.26
N PRO A 233 11.31 30.39 9.66
CA PRO A 233 11.78 29.45 10.70
C PRO A 233 10.97 29.48 12.01
N TRP A 234 10.30 30.60 12.30
CA TRP A 234 9.52 30.83 13.52
C TRP A 234 8.04 30.47 13.36
N ARG A 235 7.51 30.51 12.13
CA ARG A 235 6.10 30.25 11.83
C ARG A 235 5.97 29.54 10.49
N SER A 236 5.64 28.24 10.53
CA SER A 236 5.24 27.50 9.34
C SER A 236 3.97 28.09 8.72
N GLN A 237 3.96 28.18 7.40
CA GLN A 237 2.80 28.54 6.58
C GLN A 237 2.72 27.56 5.42
N TRP A 238 1.73 26.68 5.43
CA TRP A 238 1.63 25.63 4.43
C TRP A 238 0.80 26.11 3.23
N LYS A 239 1.28 25.81 2.03
CA LYS A 239 0.57 26.02 0.77
C LYS A 239 0.53 24.74 -0.04
N LEU A 240 -0.55 24.54 -0.79
CA LEU A 240 -0.73 23.43 -1.70
C LEU A 240 -0.19 23.81 -3.09
N PHE A 241 0.57 22.91 -3.70
CA PHE A 241 1.09 23.07 -5.06
C PHE A 241 0.68 21.87 -5.90
N SER A 242 0.46 22.10 -7.19
CA SER A 242 0.21 21.07 -8.19
C SER A 242 1.10 21.23 -9.41
N CYS A 243 1.44 20.11 -10.05
CA CYS A 243 2.13 20.09 -11.34
C CYS A 243 1.63 18.89 -12.14
N ARG A 244 1.22 19.11 -13.40
CA ARG A 244 0.93 18.00 -14.32
C ARG A 244 2.21 17.31 -14.72
N LEU A 245 2.18 16.00 -14.89
CA LEU A 245 3.36 15.21 -15.28
C LEU A 245 3.96 15.69 -16.61
N GLY A 246 3.11 16.10 -17.56
CA GLY A 246 3.55 16.66 -18.85
C GLY A 246 4.20 18.04 -18.76
N ASP A 247 3.96 18.78 -17.67
CA ASP A 247 4.49 20.13 -17.44
C ASP A 247 5.76 20.12 -16.56
N LEU A 248 6.23 18.94 -16.13
CA LEU A 248 7.42 18.80 -15.29
C LEU A 248 8.66 19.43 -15.96
N GLY A 249 9.29 20.38 -15.27
CA GLY A 249 10.44 21.12 -15.78
C GLY A 249 10.15 22.08 -16.94
N GLY A 250 8.89 22.22 -17.34
CA GLY A 250 8.44 23.24 -18.29
C GLY A 250 8.16 24.59 -17.61
N VAL A 251 7.85 25.60 -18.44
CA VAL A 251 7.54 26.97 -17.98
C VAL A 251 6.28 27.02 -17.11
N ARG A 252 5.30 26.14 -17.38
CA ARG A 252 4.07 26.02 -16.57
C ARG A 252 4.36 25.37 -15.22
N GLY A 253 5.19 24.31 -15.22
CA GLY A 253 5.81 23.74 -14.02
C GLY A 253 4.87 23.55 -12.83
N TRP A 254 5.39 23.87 -11.64
CA TRP A 254 4.63 23.83 -10.39
C TRP A 254 3.87 25.14 -10.19
N ALA A 255 2.58 25.03 -9.88
CA ALA A 255 1.72 26.17 -9.57
C ALA A 255 1.10 26.01 -8.17
N PRO A 256 0.97 27.11 -7.40
CA PRO A 256 0.19 27.10 -6.17
C PRO A 256 -1.28 26.88 -6.49
N LEU A 257 -1.96 26.07 -5.68
CA LEU A 257 -3.42 25.96 -5.66
C LEU A 257 -3.93 26.83 -4.52
N GLU A 258 -4.68 27.88 -4.87
CA GLU A 258 -5.22 28.85 -3.94
C GLU A 258 -6.60 29.30 -4.42
N GLN A 259 -7.51 29.52 -3.47
CA GLN A 259 -8.75 30.26 -3.68
C GLN A 259 -8.79 31.37 -2.63
N GLN A 260 -9.37 32.51 -2.98
CA GLN A 260 -9.50 33.64 -2.07
C GLN A 260 -10.28 33.25 -0.79
N GLU A 261 -11.27 32.38 -0.94
CA GLU A 261 -12.16 31.92 0.14
C GLU A 261 -11.50 30.97 1.13
N TRP A 262 -10.39 30.32 0.77
CA TRP A 262 -9.70 29.38 1.66
C TRP A 262 -9.08 30.08 2.87
N GLY A 263 -8.82 31.38 2.80
CA GLY A 263 -8.27 32.17 3.90
C GLY A 263 -7.07 31.49 4.58
N ASN A 264 -7.26 31.10 5.84
CA ASN A 264 -6.23 30.52 6.70
C ASN A 264 -6.43 29.02 7.00
N VAL A 265 -7.11 28.28 6.11
CA VAL A 265 -7.40 26.84 6.28
C VAL A 265 -6.16 26.03 6.68
N PHE A 266 -4.97 26.35 6.15
CA PHE A 266 -3.75 25.63 6.47
C PHE A 266 -3.12 26.01 7.83
N ASP A 267 -3.43 27.19 8.38
CA ASP A 267 -2.79 27.71 9.59
C ASP A 267 -3.26 27.01 10.86
N ILE A 268 -4.46 26.42 10.84
CA ILE A 268 -5.00 25.64 11.97
C ILE A 268 -4.25 24.33 12.19
N PHE A 269 -3.48 23.88 11.19
CA PHE A 269 -2.77 22.61 11.24
C PHE A 269 -1.36 22.72 11.82
N LYS A 270 -1.02 21.74 12.66
CA LYS A 270 0.35 21.41 13.04
C LYS A 270 0.78 20.19 12.24
N ARG A 271 1.87 20.34 11.48
CA ARG A 271 2.52 19.25 10.72
C ARG A 271 1.57 18.54 9.74
N PRO A 272 0.87 19.27 8.86
CA PRO A 272 -0.09 18.67 7.92
C PRO A 272 0.57 17.63 7.00
N ARG A 273 -0.26 16.75 6.47
CA ARG A 273 0.09 15.70 5.51
C ARG A 273 -1.04 15.63 4.49
N LEU A 274 -0.66 15.32 3.27
CA LEU A 274 -1.57 15.14 2.16
C LEU A 274 -1.71 13.65 1.86
N LEU A 275 -2.95 13.20 1.62
CA LEU A 275 -3.29 11.87 1.11
C LEU A 275 -4.34 12.00 0.01
N ALA A 276 -4.47 10.97 -0.82
CA ALA A 276 -5.58 10.85 -1.76
C ALA A 276 -6.89 10.53 -1.02
N GLY A 277 -7.97 11.24 -1.34
CA GLY A 277 -9.34 10.91 -0.94
C GLY A 277 -9.98 9.88 -1.86
N ALA A 278 -11.24 9.53 -1.61
CA ALA A 278 -11.99 8.60 -2.44
C ALA A 278 -12.25 9.17 -3.85
N GLY A 279 -12.48 8.29 -4.84
CA GLY A 279 -12.94 8.67 -6.17
C GLY A 279 -11.91 9.32 -7.10
N GLY A 280 -10.65 9.48 -6.67
CA GLY A 280 -9.56 9.98 -7.52
C GLY A 280 -9.66 11.46 -7.91
N CYS A 281 -10.58 12.21 -7.31
CA CYS A 281 -10.77 13.66 -7.50
C CYS A 281 -10.75 14.45 -6.18
N ARG A 282 -10.40 13.81 -5.06
CA ARG A 282 -10.44 14.42 -3.73
C ARG A 282 -9.08 14.36 -3.06
N LEU A 283 -8.68 15.43 -2.38
CA LEU A 283 -7.48 15.45 -1.54
C LEU A 283 -7.86 15.48 -0.07
N LEU A 284 -7.08 14.79 0.77
CA LEU A 284 -7.24 14.83 2.22
C LEU A 284 -6.06 15.57 2.86
N LEU A 285 -6.36 16.59 3.64
CA LEU A 285 -5.40 17.33 4.45
C LEU A 285 -5.54 16.91 5.92
N ILE A 286 -4.52 16.19 6.42
CA ILE A 286 -4.54 15.60 7.76
C ILE A 286 -3.45 16.22 8.62
N GLY A 287 -3.80 16.67 9.82
CA GLY A 287 -2.82 17.17 10.77
C GLY A 287 -3.38 17.35 12.17
N GLY A 288 -2.50 17.72 13.10
CA GLY A 288 -2.95 18.04 14.45
C GLY A 288 -3.62 19.40 14.46
N LEU A 289 -4.83 19.50 15.01
CA LEU A 289 -5.51 20.77 15.21
C LEU A 289 -4.82 21.54 16.33
N ARG A 290 -4.29 22.73 16.03
CA ARG A 290 -3.64 23.59 17.03
C ARG A 290 -4.65 24.04 18.07
N SER A 291 -4.28 23.97 19.36
CA SER A 291 -5.10 24.54 20.43
C SER A 291 -4.97 26.07 20.53
N SER A 292 -3.86 26.63 20.05
CA SER A 292 -3.60 28.06 19.94
C SER A 292 -2.52 28.34 18.87
N PHE A 293 -2.30 29.60 18.53
CA PHE A 293 -1.27 30.01 17.56
C PHE A 293 0.15 30.07 18.15
N ALA A 294 0.34 29.75 19.44
CA ALA A 294 1.67 29.67 20.02
C ALA A 294 2.49 28.56 19.36
N VAL A 295 3.80 28.79 19.18
CA VAL A 295 4.73 27.88 18.47
C VAL A 295 4.68 26.46 19.07
N ASP A 296 4.65 26.37 20.39
CA ASP A 296 4.67 25.11 21.14
C ASP A 296 3.29 24.64 21.60
N ALA A 297 2.21 25.29 21.15
CA ALA A 297 0.85 24.89 21.50
C ALA A 297 0.64 23.39 21.22
N PRO A 298 0.08 22.62 22.17
CA PRO A 298 -0.29 21.24 21.93
C PRO A 298 -1.38 21.16 20.86
N CYS A 299 -1.53 19.98 20.27
CA CYS A 299 -2.68 19.73 19.42
C CYS A 299 -3.84 19.23 20.28
N SER A 300 -5.06 19.71 20.01
CA SER A 300 -6.26 19.25 20.72
C SER A 300 -6.74 17.90 20.22
N THR A 301 -6.59 17.64 18.93
CA THR A 301 -6.87 16.35 18.27
C THR A 301 -6.23 16.31 16.87
N VAL A 302 -6.55 15.30 16.07
CA VAL A 302 -6.28 15.25 14.63
C VAL A 302 -7.54 15.69 13.86
N LEU A 303 -7.36 16.56 12.87
CA LEU A 303 -8.38 16.99 11.93
C LEU A 303 -8.03 16.46 10.53
N ILE A 304 -9.06 16.16 9.75
CA ILE A 304 -9.03 15.76 8.34
C ILE A 304 -9.96 16.74 7.63
N LEU A 305 -9.40 17.54 6.73
CA LEU A 305 -10.18 18.27 5.73
C LEU A 305 -10.12 17.53 4.41
N ARG A 306 -11.18 17.65 3.62
CA ARG A 306 -11.26 17.14 2.27
C ARG A 306 -11.39 18.31 1.31
N LEU A 307 -10.70 18.23 0.18
CA LEU A 307 -10.79 19.18 -0.93
C LEU A 307 -11.33 18.43 -2.12
N ASP A 308 -12.45 18.89 -2.65
CA ASP A 308 -12.92 18.46 -3.96
C ASP A 308 -12.14 19.22 -5.05
N LEU A 309 -11.45 18.52 -5.95
CA LEU A 309 -10.64 19.14 -6.99
C LEU A 309 -11.48 19.71 -8.15
N ALA A 310 -12.75 19.33 -8.28
CA ALA A 310 -13.65 19.85 -9.30
C ALA A 310 -14.30 21.16 -8.84
N THR A 311 -14.79 21.23 -7.61
CA THR A 311 -15.40 22.46 -7.05
C THR A 311 -14.38 23.39 -6.41
N MET A 312 -13.21 22.87 -6.03
CA MET A 312 -12.16 23.57 -5.26
C MET A 312 -12.62 24.04 -3.88
N GLU A 313 -13.60 23.33 -3.30
CA GLU A 313 -14.16 23.60 -1.97
C GLU A 313 -13.58 22.67 -0.90
N TRP A 314 -13.35 23.22 0.29
CA TRP A 314 -12.92 22.45 1.46
C TRP A 314 -14.11 22.09 2.34
N ASP A 315 -14.11 20.86 2.86
CA ASP A 315 -15.08 20.40 3.84
C ASP A 315 -14.43 19.70 5.05
N ASP A 316 -15.11 19.79 6.19
CA ASP A 316 -14.71 19.16 7.45
C ASP A 316 -15.02 17.66 7.42
N ALA A 317 -14.13 16.86 6.85
CA ALA A 317 -14.37 15.43 6.65
C ALA A 317 -14.26 14.56 7.91
N GLY A 318 -13.41 14.94 8.88
CA GLY A 318 -13.24 14.11 10.06
C GLY A 318 -12.41 14.70 11.19
N LYS A 319 -12.88 14.49 12.42
CA LYS A 319 -12.15 14.86 13.64
C LYS A 319 -11.94 13.62 14.51
N MET A 320 -10.70 13.31 14.85
CA MET A 320 -10.39 12.13 15.65
C MET A 320 -11.07 12.21 17.02
N PRO A 321 -11.81 11.17 17.45
CA PRO A 321 -12.47 11.16 18.74
C PRO A 321 -11.46 11.40 19.88
N PRO A 322 -11.82 12.21 20.90
CA PRO A 322 -10.93 12.51 22.01
C PRO A 322 -10.40 11.26 22.73
N GLU A 323 -11.24 10.22 22.91
CA GLU A 323 -10.87 8.94 23.51
C GLU A 323 -9.75 8.26 22.73
N MET A 324 -9.87 8.25 21.40
CA MET A 324 -8.88 7.68 20.50
C MET A 324 -7.60 8.52 20.49
N TYR A 325 -7.72 9.85 20.45
CA TYR A 325 -6.57 10.76 20.47
C TYR A 325 -5.75 10.65 21.77
N ARG A 326 -6.41 10.50 22.93
CA ARG A 326 -5.76 10.28 24.22
C ARG A 326 -4.84 9.05 24.22
N CYS A 327 -5.15 8.00 23.45
CA CYS A 327 -4.26 6.83 23.31
C CYS A 327 -2.91 7.17 22.67
N PHE A 328 -2.85 8.20 21.82
CA PHE A 328 -1.59 8.68 21.23
C PHE A 328 -0.82 9.62 22.16
N GLY A 329 -1.53 10.36 23.03
CA GLY A 329 -0.98 11.35 23.96
C GLY A 329 -0.57 10.83 25.34
N GLY A 330 -1.13 9.70 25.79
CA GLY A 330 -0.95 9.14 27.13
C GLY A 330 -1.82 9.86 28.18
N CYS A 331 -2.42 9.09 29.10
CA CYS A 331 -3.06 9.64 30.29
C CYS A 331 -1.97 10.21 31.21
N ALA A 332 -1.92 11.53 31.38
CA ALA A 332 -1.20 12.15 32.48
C ALA A 332 -2.18 12.35 33.65
N SER A 333 -2.57 11.26 34.32
CA SER A 333 -3.17 11.32 35.65
C SER A 333 -2.03 11.33 36.67
N GLY A 334 -1.36 12.48 36.84
CA GLY A 334 -0.28 12.66 37.80
C GLY A 334 0.23 14.10 37.82
N PRO A 335 0.65 14.65 38.98
CA PRO A 335 0.86 16.09 39.17
C PRO A 335 2.15 16.66 38.57
N SER A 336 2.94 15.91 37.78
CA SER A 336 4.13 16.43 37.11
C SER A 336 3.81 16.97 35.71
N VAL A 337 3.15 18.12 35.64
CA VAL A 337 2.62 18.72 34.41
C VAL A 337 3.69 19.46 33.56
N ALA A 338 4.95 19.54 34.02
CA ALA A 338 5.91 20.48 33.43
C ALA A 338 7.02 19.88 32.53
N ALA A 339 7.13 18.55 32.35
CA ALA A 339 8.29 17.97 31.65
C ALA A 339 7.99 16.86 30.62
N ALA A 340 6.73 16.60 30.28
CA ALA A 340 6.38 15.62 29.26
C ALA A 340 6.21 16.27 27.87
N GLY A 341 7.24 16.98 27.40
CA GLY A 341 7.42 17.38 25.99
C GLY A 341 7.69 16.18 25.05
N GLY A 342 7.09 15.03 25.35
CA GLY A 342 7.23 13.79 24.62
C GLY A 342 6.48 13.88 23.30
N ASN A 343 7.20 14.26 22.25
CA ASN A 343 6.78 14.33 20.85
C ASN A 343 5.78 13.20 20.49
N ASN A 344 4.48 13.50 20.48
CA ASN A 344 3.37 12.65 20.01
C ASN A 344 3.49 12.40 18.50
N LYS A 345 4.58 11.72 18.11
CA LYS A 345 4.86 11.38 16.71
C LYS A 345 3.80 10.35 16.30
N VAL A 346 2.83 10.78 15.52
CA VAL A 346 1.87 9.91 14.83
C VAL A 346 2.32 9.78 13.38
N LYS A 347 2.31 8.55 12.86
CA LYS A 347 2.43 8.30 11.42
C LYS A 347 1.04 8.26 10.83
N VAL A 348 0.86 8.99 9.75
CA VAL A 348 -0.36 9.01 8.96
C VAL A 348 0.01 8.46 7.59
N PHE A 349 -0.80 7.54 7.09
CA PHE A 349 -0.64 6.92 5.79
C PHE A 349 -1.98 6.34 5.33
N GLY A 350 -2.06 5.90 4.08
CA GLY A 350 -3.31 5.46 3.46
C GLY A 350 -3.45 6.07 2.08
N GLY A 351 -4.69 6.34 1.71
CA GLY A 351 -5.10 6.80 0.39
C GLY A 351 -6.50 6.27 0.07
N ASP A 352 -7.10 6.79 -0.99
CA ASP A 352 -8.40 6.33 -1.49
C ASP A 352 -9.50 6.37 -0.41
N GLY A 353 -9.60 7.52 0.26
CA GLY A 353 -10.64 7.78 1.27
C GLY A 353 -10.41 7.07 2.61
N LYS A 354 -9.32 6.31 2.76
CA LYS A 354 -8.97 5.66 4.04
C LYS A 354 -7.67 6.19 4.60
N VAL A 355 -7.66 6.50 5.89
CA VAL A 355 -6.53 7.09 6.60
C VAL A 355 -6.22 6.27 7.84
N TRP A 356 -4.97 5.86 7.99
CA TRP A 356 -4.48 5.08 9.13
C TRP A 356 -3.46 5.84 9.95
N PHE A 357 -3.56 5.65 11.27
CA PHE A 357 -2.73 6.30 12.26
C PHE A 357 -2.00 5.26 13.10
N SER A 358 -0.67 5.36 13.13
CA SER A 358 0.20 4.55 13.97
C SER A 358 0.98 5.42 14.95
N GLY A 359 1.07 5.00 16.21
CA GLY A 359 1.78 5.70 17.26
C GLY A 359 2.52 4.72 18.16
N LYS A 360 3.68 5.12 18.70
CA LYS A 360 4.50 4.26 19.58
C LYS A 360 3.75 3.78 20.83
N ARG A 361 2.80 4.58 21.31
CA ARG A 361 2.00 4.30 22.51
C ARG A 361 0.76 3.46 22.22
N VAL A 362 0.39 3.34 20.95
CA VAL A 362 -0.76 2.56 20.50
C VAL A 362 -0.25 1.20 20.07
N LYS A 363 -0.17 0.26 21.03
CA LYS A 363 0.42 -1.05 20.79
C LYS A 363 -0.56 -2.00 20.11
N GLY A 364 -0.08 -2.70 19.07
CA GLY A 364 -0.82 -3.78 18.40
C GLY A 364 -2.09 -3.37 17.64
N LYS A 365 -2.38 -2.07 17.51
CA LYS A 365 -3.56 -1.56 16.81
C LYS A 365 -3.30 -0.25 16.05
N LEU A 366 -4.09 -0.01 15.01
CA LEU A 366 -4.11 1.23 14.21
C LEU A 366 -5.45 1.91 14.42
N ALA A 367 -5.45 3.23 14.53
CA ALA A 367 -6.69 3.99 14.31
C ALA A 367 -6.91 4.14 12.80
N MET A 368 -8.15 3.95 12.36
CA MET A 368 -8.56 4.10 10.97
C MET A 368 -9.70 5.10 10.89
N TRP A 369 -9.62 6.00 9.92
CA TRP A 369 -10.73 6.80 9.43
C TRP A 369 -11.05 6.38 8.01
N GLU A 370 -12.33 6.26 7.68
CA GLU A 370 -12.84 5.91 6.36
C GLU A 370 -13.87 6.94 5.93
N GLU A 371 -13.70 7.50 4.75
CA GLU A 371 -14.65 8.39 4.09
C GLU A 371 -15.96 7.64 3.87
N GLU A 372 -17.07 8.17 4.39
CA GLU A 372 -18.40 7.63 4.12
C GLU A 372 -18.92 8.24 2.80
N GLU A 373 -19.60 7.43 2.00
CA GLU A 373 -20.26 7.91 0.79
C GLU A 373 -21.42 8.84 1.15
N GLU A 374 -21.58 9.92 0.39
CA GLU A 374 -22.58 10.97 0.61
C GLU A 374 -23.98 10.49 0.20
N GLU A 375 -24.47 9.39 0.78
CA GLU A 375 -25.80 8.85 0.45
C GLU A 375 -26.89 9.18 1.48
N GLU A 376 -26.54 9.60 2.71
CA GLU A 376 -27.56 10.01 3.69
C GLU A 376 -27.61 11.53 3.90
N VAL A 377 -28.53 12.17 3.17
CA VAL A 377 -28.96 13.55 3.38
C VAL A 377 -29.36 13.75 4.85
N GLY A 378 -28.60 14.57 5.59
CA GLY A 378 -28.98 15.06 6.92
C GLY A 378 -28.10 14.60 8.09
N LYS A 379 -27.12 13.72 7.89
CA LYS A 379 -26.01 13.55 8.86
C LYS A 379 -24.86 14.43 8.43
N ASN A 380 -24.32 15.25 9.35
CA ASN A 380 -23.05 15.93 9.12
C ASN A 380 -22.03 14.89 8.63
N GLY A 381 -21.62 15.00 7.36
CA GLY A 381 -20.81 14.03 6.62
C GLY A 381 -19.43 13.84 7.22
N GLY A 382 -19.37 13.11 8.33
CA GLY A 382 -18.14 12.77 9.03
C GLY A 382 -17.79 11.33 8.73
N GLY A 383 -16.58 11.08 8.21
CA GLY A 383 -16.14 9.71 7.98
C GLY A 383 -16.01 8.90 9.28
N ARG A 384 -16.00 7.57 9.14
CA ARG A 384 -16.09 6.60 10.23
C ARG A 384 -14.74 6.33 10.88
N TRP A 385 -14.68 6.49 12.20
CA TRP A 385 -13.51 6.13 13.01
C TRP A 385 -13.63 4.72 13.59
N SER A 386 -12.54 3.94 13.53
CA SER A 386 -12.49 2.63 14.18
C SER A 386 -11.06 2.21 14.55
N TRP A 387 -10.94 1.20 15.42
CA TRP A 387 -9.67 0.52 15.69
C TRP A 387 -9.53 -0.71 14.78
N VAL A 388 -8.32 -0.91 14.27
CA VAL A 388 -7.88 -2.15 13.61
C VAL A 388 -6.86 -2.81 14.50
N GLU A 389 -7.17 -4.01 14.99
CA GLU A 389 -6.33 -4.76 15.92
C GLU A 389 -5.54 -5.87 15.22
N GLY A 390 -4.70 -6.57 15.99
CA GLY A 390 -3.98 -7.75 15.52
C GLY A 390 -2.87 -7.45 14.51
N ILE A 391 -2.25 -6.26 14.57
CA ILE A 391 -1.18 -5.90 13.63
C ILE A 391 -0.05 -6.96 13.70
N PRO A 392 0.34 -7.57 12.57
CA PRO A 392 1.42 -8.53 12.54
C PRO A 392 2.79 -7.86 12.80
N GLY A 393 3.68 -8.58 13.45
CA GLY A 393 5.03 -8.13 13.76
C GLY A 393 5.16 -7.60 15.19
N TYR A 394 5.84 -6.48 15.37
CA TYR A 394 6.22 -5.95 16.68
C TYR A 394 5.14 -4.99 17.21
N PRO A 395 4.44 -5.32 18.31
CA PRO A 395 3.35 -4.49 18.82
C PRO A 395 3.76 -3.06 19.18
N GLU A 396 5.04 -2.83 19.52
CA GLU A 396 5.58 -1.53 19.90
C GLU A 396 6.12 -0.71 18.72
N ALA A 397 6.11 -1.29 17.53
CA ALA A 397 6.63 -0.64 16.34
C ALA A 397 5.68 0.43 15.80
N MET A 398 6.29 1.46 15.21
CA MET A 398 5.57 2.51 14.51
C MET A 398 5.52 2.16 13.03
N TYR A 399 4.33 1.83 12.56
CA TYR A 399 4.12 1.37 11.20
C TYR A 399 3.95 2.55 10.23
N ARG A 400 4.25 2.26 8.97
CA ARG A 400 3.85 3.04 7.81
C ARG A 400 3.17 2.08 6.83
N GLY A 401 2.44 2.61 5.87
CA GLY A 401 1.83 1.80 4.85
C GLY A 401 1.44 2.62 3.64
N PHE A 402 0.79 1.96 2.70
CA PHE A 402 0.18 2.54 1.51
C PHE A 402 -0.93 1.60 1.04
N VAL A 403 -1.87 2.14 0.26
CA VAL A 403 -2.88 1.31 -0.41
C VAL A 403 -2.22 0.53 -1.54
N PHE A 404 -2.57 -0.74 -1.65
CA PHE A 404 -2.12 -1.62 -2.73
C PHE A 404 -3.32 -2.37 -3.29
N ASP A 405 -3.67 -2.05 -4.54
CA ASP A 405 -4.68 -2.77 -5.30
C ASP A 405 -4.03 -3.99 -5.97
N ALA A 406 -3.97 -5.10 -5.24
CA ALA A 406 -3.31 -6.32 -5.70
C ALA A 406 -4.18 -7.05 -6.72
N GLY A 407 -3.69 -7.19 -7.96
CA GLY A 407 -4.41 -7.85 -9.05
C GLY A 407 -3.48 -8.43 -10.10
N PHE A 408 -4.08 -8.88 -11.21
CA PHE A 408 -3.40 -9.51 -12.34
C PHE A 408 -3.40 -8.62 -13.59
N THR A 409 -3.78 -7.35 -13.47
CA THR A 409 -3.96 -6.42 -14.59
C THR A 409 -2.66 -5.84 -15.13
N ALA A 410 -1.55 -5.95 -14.40
CA ALA A 410 -0.26 -5.40 -14.82
C ALA A 410 0.91 -6.35 -14.52
N THR A 411 1.87 -6.34 -15.42
CA THR A 411 3.17 -7.00 -15.30
C THR A 411 4.30 -5.96 -15.27
N PRO A 412 5.33 -6.13 -14.43
CA PRO A 412 6.44 -5.18 -14.28
C PRO A 412 7.29 -4.92 -15.54
#